data_AF-A0A2D6JN80-F1
#
_entry.id   AF-A0A2D6JN80-F1
#
_cell.length_a   1.000
_cell.length_b   1.000
_cell.length_c   1.000
_cell.angle_alpha   90.00
_cell.angle_beta   90.00
_cell.angle_gamma   90.00
#
_symmetry.space_group_name_H-M   'P 1'
#
loop_
_entity.id
_entity.type
_entity.pdbx_description
1 polymer ?
#
loop_
_entity_poly.entity_id
_entity_poly.type
_entity_poly.pdbx_seq_one_letter_code
_entity_poly.pdbx_strand_id
1 'polypeptide(L)'
;MSLAPTDYDFGDASNYEFAENVTCANDEARKMFIEAYGHMLNYNHEQAIACFMATTELDPNCAMAWWGIAYCVSSNYNWSPGLGSGYDPIQQALKVMDHCTELEQDLIRALSTRH
;
A
#
# COMPACT_ATOMS: atom_id res chain seq x y z
N MET A 1 3.87 -15.95 14.12
CA MET A 1 3.88 -14.71 14.93
C MET A 1 2.91 -13.79 14.23
N SER A 2 1.83 -13.35 14.87
CA SER A 2 0.86 -12.46 14.22
C SER A 2 1.57 -11.16 13.85
N LEU A 3 1.54 -10.78 12.58
CA LEU A 3 2.12 -9.53 12.08
C LEU A 3 1.11 -8.38 12.09
N ALA A 4 -0.14 -8.65 12.47
CA ALA A 4 -1.14 -7.63 12.72
C ALA A 4 -0.70 -6.73 13.89
N PRO A 5 -0.74 -5.39 13.75
CA PRO A 5 -0.52 -4.45 14.84
C PRO A 5 -1.32 -4.84 16.09
N THR A 6 -0.66 -4.90 17.24
CA THR A 6 -1.28 -5.40 18.49
C THR A 6 -2.36 -4.47 19.05
N ASP A 7 -2.34 -3.21 18.61
CA ASP A 7 -3.11 -2.13 19.22
C ASP A 7 -4.33 -1.74 18.36
N TYR A 8 -4.49 -2.36 17.19
CA TYR A 8 -5.56 -2.05 16.25
C TYR A 8 -6.25 -3.34 15.77
N ASP A 9 -7.50 -3.52 16.19
CA ASP A 9 -8.35 -4.62 15.72
C ASP A 9 -8.87 -4.29 14.32
N PHE A 10 -8.30 -4.97 13.33
CA PHE A 10 -8.68 -4.81 11.94
C PHE A 10 -9.85 -5.73 11.54
N GLY A 11 -10.39 -6.55 12.44
CA GLY A 11 -11.49 -7.48 12.15
C GLY A 11 -11.01 -8.85 11.67
N ASP A 12 -11.72 -9.45 10.72
CA ASP A 12 -11.42 -10.83 10.27
C ASP A 12 -10.07 -10.91 9.57
N ALA A 13 -9.17 -11.76 10.09
CA ALA A 13 -7.81 -11.94 9.59
C ALA A 13 -7.76 -12.34 8.10
N SER A 14 -8.77 -13.04 7.59
CA SER A 14 -8.85 -13.40 6.16
C SER A 14 -8.93 -12.18 5.24
N ASN A 15 -9.41 -11.03 5.72
CA ASN A 15 -9.41 -9.78 4.96
C ASN A 15 -8.01 -9.16 4.81
N TYR A 16 -7.04 -9.63 5.60
CA TYR A 16 -5.66 -9.13 5.67
C TYR A 16 -4.62 -10.07 5.08
N GLU A 17 -5.02 -11.29 4.72
CA GLU A 17 -4.12 -12.34 4.22
C GLU A 17 -3.27 -11.86 3.03
N PHE A 18 -3.83 -11.02 2.15
CA PHE A 18 -3.08 -10.39 1.07
C PHE A 18 -1.88 -9.57 1.57
N ALA A 19 -2.08 -8.75 2.60
CA ALA A 19 -1.05 -7.87 3.14
C ALA A 19 0.07 -8.63 3.87
N GLU A 20 -0.25 -9.79 4.45
CA GLU A 20 0.75 -10.66 5.09
C GLU A 20 1.70 -11.30 4.08
N ASN A 21 1.27 -11.47 2.83
CA ASN A 21 2.01 -12.15 1.78
C ASN A 21 2.66 -11.21 0.75
N VAL A 22 2.63 -9.90 0.98
CA VAL A 22 3.19 -8.90 0.07
C VAL A 22 4.69 -9.08 -0.15
N THR A 23 5.17 -8.83 -1.36
CA THR A 23 6.60 -8.85 -1.67
C THR A 23 7.27 -7.60 -1.07
N CYS A 24 8.12 -7.80 -0.06
CA CYS A 24 8.91 -6.74 0.57
C CYS A 24 10.19 -7.31 1.20
N ALA A 25 11.14 -6.43 1.52
CA ALA A 25 12.51 -6.78 1.89
C ALA A 25 12.65 -7.49 3.26
N ASN A 26 11.79 -7.17 4.23
CA ASN A 26 11.90 -7.68 5.60
C ASN A 26 10.57 -7.59 6.38
N ASP A 27 10.57 -8.16 7.58
CA ASP A 27 9.41 -8.20 8.48
C ASP A 27 9.02 -6.82 9.02
N GLU A 28 9.98 -5.90 9.19
CA GLU A 28 9.70 -4.52 9.60
C GLU A 28 8.86 -3.77 8.55
N ALA A 29 9.27 -3.84 7.27
CA ALA A 29 8.52 -3.26 6.16
C ALA A 29 7.13 -3.90 6.02
N ARG A 30 7.05 -5.22 6.22
CA ARG A 30 5.78 -5.98 6.19
C ARG A 30 4.81 -5.54 7.27
N LYS A 31 5.27 -5.37 8.52
CA LYS A 31 4.44 -4.87 9.62
C LYS A 31 3.88 -3.49 9.32
N MET A 32 4.72 -2.58 8.82
CA MET A 32 4.29 -1.24 8.42
C MET A 32 3.28 -1.28 7.27
N PHE A 33 3.47 -2.17 6.30
CA PHE A 33 2.52 -2.37 5.19
C PHE A 33 1.15 -2.86 5.69
N ILE A 34 1.14 -3.83 6.61
CA ILE A 34 -0.10 -4.37 7.20
C ILE A 34 -0.88 -3.26 7.92
N GLU A 35 -0.19 -2.41 8.69
CA GLU A 35 -0.81 -1.25 9.35
C GLU A 35 -1.40 -0.27 8.33
N ALA A 36 -0.64 0.06 7.29
CA ALA A 36 -1.10 0.92 6.20
C ALA A 36 -2.34 0.37 5.49
N TYR A 37 -2.32 -0.93 5.16
CA TYR A 37 -3.41 -1.62 4.49
C TYR A 37 -4.67 -1.64 5.35
N GLY A 38 -4.54 -1.81 6.66
CA GLY A 38 -5.66 -1.75 7.57
C GLY A 38 -6.28 -0.36 7.71
N HIS A 39 -5.48 0.71 7.71
CA HIS A 39 -6.01 2.07 7.60
C HIS A 39 -6.72 2.31 6.26
N MET A 40 -6.19 1.76 5.17
CA MET A 40 -6.80 1.87 3.85
C MET A 40 -8.17 1.20 3.80
N LEU A 41 -8.31 -0.02 4.33
CA LEU A 41 -9.59 -0.74 4.38
C LEU A 41 -10.65 -0.03 5.25
N ASN A 42 -10.21 0.68 6.29
CA ASN A 42 -11.07 1.50 7.15
C ASN A 42 -11.30 2.92 6.63
N TYR A 43 -10.95 3.21 5.37
CA TYR A 43 -11.11 4.52 4.72
C TYR A 43 -10.34 5.67 5.40
N ASN A 44 -9.33 5.36 6.22
CA ASN A 44 -8.42 6.35 6.78
C ASN A 44 -7.21 6.54 5.85
N HIS A 45 -7.45 7.15 4.69
CA HIS A 45 -6.43 7.29 3.64
C HIS A 45 -5.23 8.14 4.04
N GLU A 46 -5.40 9.16 4.88
CA GLU A 46 -4.29 10.01 5.34
C GLU A 46 -3.28 9.20 6.15
N GLN A 47 -3.76 8.43 7.14
CA GLN A 47 -2.90 7.57 7.94
C GLN A 47 -2.34 6.40 7.10
N ALA A 48 -3.14 5.83 6.20
CA ALA A 48 -2.66 4.79 5.30
C ALA A 48 -1.48 5.27 4.44
N ILE A 49 -1.56 6.48 3.89
CA ILE A 49 -0.46 7.07 3.10
C ILE A 49 0.78 7.27 3.95
N ALA A 50 0.64 7.81 5.17
CA ALA A 50 1.78 7.99 6.06
C ALA A 50 2.50 6.65 6.35
N CYS A 51 1.73 5.59 6.63
CA CYS A 51 2.28 4.26 6.87
C CYS A 51 2.88 3.65 5.58
N PHE A 52 2.23 3.77 4.41
CA PHE A 52 2.81 3.28 3.16
C PHE A 52 4.10 4.04 2.79
N MET A 53 4.16 5.35 3.02
CA MET A 53 5.39 6.13 2.84
C MET A 53 6.50 5.60 3.77
N ALA A 54 6.20 5.35 5.04
CA ALA A 54 7.15 4.71 5.95
C ALA A 54 7.59 3.31 5.47
N THR A 55 6.69 2.52 4.87
CA THR A 55 7.07 1.27 4.21
C THR A 55 8.07 1.51 3.08
N THR A 56 7.88 2.54 2.25
CA THR A 56 8.82 2.87 1.16
C THR A 56 10.18 3.38 1.66
N GLU A 57 10.23 3.98 2.84
CA GLU A 57 11.49 4.39 3.47
C GLU A 57 12.28 3.18 3.98
N LEU A 58 11.58 2.17 4.50
CA LEU A 58 12.17 0.90 4.94
C LEU A 58 12.56 -0.01 3.77
N ASP A 59 11.73 -0.02 2.73
CA ASP A 59 11.91 -0.80 1.52
C ASP A 59 11.47 0.00 0.27
N PRO A 60 12.41 0.72 -0.37
CA PRO A 60 12.11 1.48 -1.59
C PRO A 60 11.65 0.62 -2.77
N ASN A 61 11.90 -0.69 -2.74
CA ASN A 61 11.49 -1.63 -3.77
C ASN A 61 10.13 -2.28 -3.48
N CYS A 62 9.48 -1.98 -2.35
CA CYS A 62 8.14 -2.48 -2.05
C CYS A 62 7.11 -1.86 -3.02
N ALA A 63 6.87 -2.53 -4.15
CA ALA A 63 6.02 -2.03 -5.22
C ALA A 63 4.57 -1.78 -4.74
N MET A 64 4.09 -2.63 -3.83
CA MET A 64 2.74 -2.51 -3.30
C MET A 64 2.56 -1.35 -2.32
N ALA A 65 3.62 -0.89 -1.65
CA ALA A 65 3.53 0.33 -0.84
C ALA A 65 3.32 1.56 -1.74
N TRP A 66 4.04 1.64 -2.86
CA TRP A 66 3.82 2.67 -3.88
C TRP A 66 2.41 2.59 -4.48
N TRP A 67 1.92 1.38 -4.78
CA TRP A 67 0.53 1.16 -5.20
C TRP A 67 -0.48 1.66 -4.15
N GLY A 68 -0.23 1.39 -2.86
CA GLY A 68 -1.11 1.82 -1.76
C GLY A 68 -1.21 3.34 -1.63
N ILE A 69 -0.08 4.05 -1.79
CA ILE A 69 -0.05 5.51 -1.85
C ILE A 69 -0.90 6.00 -3.03
N ALA A 70 -0.67 5.46 -4.23
CA ALA A 70 -1.43 5.84 -5.42
C ALA A 70 -2.94 5.60 -5.27
N TYR A 71 -3.33 4.46 -4.69
CA TYR A 71 -4.72 4.10 -4.46
C TYR A 71 -5.41 5.07 -3.51
N CYS A 72 -4.78 5.36 -2.36
CA CYS A 72 -5.33 6.26 -1.35
C CYS A 72 -5.43 7.70 -1.87
N VAL A 73 -4.43 8.16 -2.62
CA VAL A 73 -4.39 9.51 -3.20
C VAL A 73 -5.46 9.69 -4.29
N SER A 74 -5.67 8.67 -5.13
CA SER A 74 -6.58 8.75 -6.27
C SER A 74 -8.06 8.52 -5.92
N SER A 75 -8.34 7.97 -4.74
CA SER A 75 -9.69 7.53 -4.36
C SER A 75 -10.41 8.48 -3.40
N ASN A 76 -9.74 9.53 -2.91
CA ASN A 76 -10.33 10.43 -1.93
C ASN A 76 -11.02 11.65 -2.56
N TYR A 77 -12.35 11.55 -2.75
CA TYR A 77 -13.19 12.65 -3.24
C TYR A 77 -13.30 13.86 -2.29
N ASN A 78 -12.98 13.70 -1.01
CA ASN A 78 -13.12 14.77 -0.01
C ASN A 78 -11.90 15.68 0.07
N TRP A 79 -10.85 15.39 -0.69
CA TRP A 79 -9.64 16.18 -0.65
C TRP A 79 -9.79 17.50 -1.39
N SER A 80 -9.18 18.53 -0.80
CA SER A 80 -8.95 19.79 -1.50
C SER A 80 -8.23 19.50 -2.82
N PRO A 81 -8.67 20.10 -3.94
CA PRO A 81 -7.96 19.98 -5.20
C PRO A 81 -6.48 20.32 -5.01
N GLY A 82 -5.58 19.45 -5.48
CA GLY A 82 -4.13 19.71 -5.46
C GLY A 82 -3.30 18.89 -4.48
N LEU A 83 -3.87 17.94 -3.73
CA LEU A 83 -3.12 16.99 -2.87
C LEU A 83 -2.19 16.01 -3.64
N GLY A 84 -2.05 16.22 -4.95
CA GLY A 84 -1.27 15.37 -5.85
C GLY A 84 -2.15 14.35 -6.57
N SER A 85 -1.60 13.75 -7.62
CA SER A 85 -2.25 12.64 -8.31
C SER A 85 -1.57 11.33 -7.88
N GLY A 86 -2.28 10.21 -7.98
CA GLY A 86 -1.68 8.88 -7.81
C GLY A 86 -0.66 8.52 -8.90
N TYR A 87 -0.37 9.42 -9.87
CA TYR A 87 0.51 9.17 -11.01
C TYR A 87 1.95 8.89 -10.59
N ASP A 88 2.60 9.79 -9.85
CA ASP A 88 4.01 9.60 -9.47
C ASP A 88 4.25 8.30 -8.67
N PRO A 89 3.44 7.98 -7.63
CA PRO A 89 3.61 6.72 -6.90
C PRO A 89 3.31 5.49 -7.77
N ILE A 90 2.30 5.51 -8.65
CA ILE A 90 2.05 4.34 -9.50
C ILE A 90 3.15 4.13 -10.56
N GLN A 91 3.75 5.21 -11.07
CA GLN A 91 4.92 5.12 -11.93
C GLN A 91 6.13 4.54 -11.19
N GLN A 92 6.28 4.85 -9.89
CA GLN A 92 7.32 4.23 -9.09
C GLN A 92 7.06 2.74 -8.87
N ALA A 93 5.81 2.34 -8.60
CA ALA A 93 5.42 0.93 -8.48
C ALA A 93 5.77 0.15 -9.76
N LEU A 94 5.41 0.68 -10.95
CA LEU A 94 5.73 0.07 -12.25
C LEU A 94 7.23 -0.17 -12.45
N LYS A 95 8.09 0.72 -11.95
CA LYS A 95 9.55 0.59 -12.09
C LYS A 95 10.16 -0.52 -11.24
N VAL A 96 9.53 -0.85 -10.10
CA VAL A 96 10.11 -1.78 -9.12
C VAL A 96 9.37 -3.12 -9.07
N MET A 97 8.26 -3.30 -9.78
CA MET A 97 7.40 -4.49 -9.64
C MET A 97 7.93 -5.80 -10.25
N ASP A 98 9.05 -5.80 -10.98
CA ASP A 98 9.51 -6.97 -11.74
C ASP A 98 9.79 -8.22 -10.88
N HIS A 99 10.06 -8.02 -9.60
CA HIS A 99 10.31 -9.09 -8.62
C HIS A 99 9.06 -9.51 -7.83
N CYS A 100 7.94 -8.79 -8.01
CA CYS A 100 6.69 -9.07 -7.33
C CYS A 100 5.97 -10.26 -7.96
N THR A 101 5.00 -10.81 -7.22
CA THR A 101 4.11 -11.87 -7.71
C THR A 101 3.26 -11.39 -8.89
N GLU A 102 2.71 -12.34 -9.67
CA GLU A 102 1.82 -12.03 -10.80
C GLU A 102 0.62 -11.18 -10.36
N LEU A 103 -0.02 -11.52 -9.23
CA LEU A 103 -1.14 -10.78 -8.67
C LEU A 103 -0.76 -9.31 -8.37
N GLU A 104 0.37 -9.08 -7.71
CA GLU A 104 0.82 -7.73 -7.38
C GLU A 104 1.11 -6.91 -8.64
N GLN A 105 1.78 -7.50 -9.63
CA GLN A 105 2.04 -6.84 -10.91
C GLN A 105 0.72 -6.48 -11.64
N ASP A 106 -0.27 -7.36 -11.61
CA ASP A 106 -1.55 -7.12 -12.26
C ASP A 106 -2.35 -6.01 -11.56
N LEU A 107 -2.34 -5.96 -10.22
CA LEU A 107 -2.93 -4.86 -9.46
C LEU A 107 -2.26 -3.51 -9.77
N ILE A 108 -0.93 -3.51 -9.91
CA ILE A 108 -0.16 -2.32 -10.27
C ILE A 108 -0.50 -1.85 -11.68
N ARG A 109 -0.48 -2.76 -12.67
CA ARG A 109 -0.84 -2.44 -14.06
C ARG A 109 -2.27 -1.94 -14.14
N ALA A 110 -3.21 -2.59 -13.47
CA ALA A 110 -4.61 -2.18 -13.45
C ALA A 110 -4.77 -0.73 -12.94
N LEU A 111 -4.19 -0.42 -11.78
CA LEU A 111 -4.26 0.94 -11.21
C LEU A 111 -3.55 1.97 -12.10
N SER A 112 -2.45 1.59 -12.77
CA SER A 112 -1.75 2.51 -13.68
C SER A 112 -2.60 2.97 -14.87
N THR A 113 -3.61 2.21 -15.30
CA THR A 113 -4.50 2.65 -16.40
C THR A 113 -5.40 3.82 -16.04
N ARG A 114 -5.51 4.16 -14.74
CA ARG A 114 -6.29 5.29 -14.22
C ARG A 114 -5.53 6.62 -14.32
N HIS A 115 -4.21 6.57 -14.54
CA HIS A 115 -3.28 7.69 -14.41
C HIS A 115 -2.46 7.87 -15.69
#